data_AF-A0A239BII6-F1
#
_entry.id   AF-A0A239BII6-F1
#
_cell.length_a   1.000
_cell.length_b   1.000
_cell.length_c   1.000
_cell.angle_alpha   90.00
_cell.angle_beta   90.00
_cell.angle_gamma   90.00
#
_symmetry.space_group_name_H-M   'P 1'
#
loop_
_entity.id
_entity.type
_entity.pdbx_description
1 polymer ?
#
loop_
_entity_poly.entity_id
_entity_poly.type
_entity_poly.pdbx_seq_one_letter_code
_entity_poly.pdbx_strand_id
1 'polypeptide(L)'
;MKRLVFPMILVAGPALADRGDGYGYMMDGYGYGMSMMFGPILWLIVLGLVVAGVIWFVRRTDTGPKQRAGDAMAELDMRLARGEIDAEDYAARKKLLAG
;
A
#
# COMPACT_ATOMS: atom_id res chain seq x y z
N MET A 1 17.98 -1.83 -16.05
CA MET A 1 18.40 -0.67 -15.23
C MET A 1 17.17 0.19 -14.96
N LYS A 2 16.47 0.01 -13.83
CA LYS A 2 15.27 0.79 -13.49
C LYS A 2 15.69 2.00 -12.65
N ARG A 3 15.52 3.19 -13.22
CA ARG A 3 15.83 4.49 -12.61
C ARG A 3 14.79 4.75 -11.51
N LEU A 4 15.20 4.61 -10.25
CA LEU A 4 14.45 5.07 -9.09
C LEU A 4 14.55 6.60 -9.08
N VAL A 5 13.47 7.26 -9.49
CA VAL A 5 13.33 8.72 -9.41
C VAL A 5 12.72 9.01 -8.04
N PHE A 6 13.55 9.44 -7.10
CA PHE A 6 13.13 10.02 -5.82
C PHE A 6 12.57 11.42 -6.09
N PRO A 7 11.32 11.76 -5.72
CA PRO A 7 10.93 13.16 -5.66
C PRO A 7 11.49 13.75 -4.35
N MET A 8 12.66 14.36 -4.46
CA MET A 8 13.17 15.33 -3.50
C MET A 8 12.44 16.64 -3.77
N ILE A 9 11.47 16.99 -2.93
CA ILE A 9 10.95 18.36 -2.87
C ILE A 9 11.15 18.84 -1.43
N LEU A 10 12.17 19.70 -1.29
CA LEU A 10 12.31 20.63 -0.19
C LEU A 10 11.04 21.48 -0.11
N VAL A 11 10.36 21.45 1.03
CA VAL A 11 9.46 22.54 1.41
C VAL A 11 10.18 23.34 2.49
N ALA A 12 10.85 24.41 2.07
CA ALA A 12 11.36 25.45 2.96
C ALA A 12 10.16 26.17 3.62
N GLY A 13 10.16 26.26 4.95
CA GLY A 13 9.01 26.71 5.73
C GLY A 13 8.89 28.22 5.90
N PRO A 14 7.92 28.67 6.71
CA PRO A 14 8.02 29.95 7.39
C PRO A 14 8.64 29.70 8.79
N ALA A 15 9.85 30.22 8.97
CA ALA A 15 10.35 30.54 10.30
C ALA A 15 9.64 31.81 10.77
N LEU A 16 8.57 31.65 11.55
CA LEU A 16 7.94 32.75 12.29
C LEU A 16 8.10 32.45 13.78
N ALA A 17 9.29 32.77 14.28
CA ALA A 17 9.48 32.96 15.71
C ALA A 17 9.04 34.40 16.02
N ASP A 18 7.77 34.59 16.33
CA ASP A 18 7.32 35.82 16.99
C ASP A 18 7.59 35.67 18.48
N ARG A 19 8.70 36.28 18.92
CA ARG A 19 9.11 36.40 20.32
C ARG A 19 8.41 37.63 20.89
N GLY A 20 7.15 37.44 21.26
CA GLY A 20 6.33 38.43 21.95
C GLY A 20 6.19 38.06 23.43
N ASP A 21 6.93 38.77 24.26
CA ASP A 21 6.94 38.63 25.71
C ASP A 21 5.62 39.16 26.29
N GLY A 22 4.65 38.28 26.49
CA GLY A 22 3.32 38.62 26.98
C GLY A 22 2.85 37.64 28.05
N TYR A 23 3.21 37.95 29.29
CA TYR A 23 2.52 37.57 30.53
C TYR A 23 1.03 37.27 30.28
N GLY A 24 0.69 35.98 30.29
CA GLY A 24 -0.64 35.50 29.94
C GLY A 24 -0.85 34.03 30.31
N TYR A 25 -0.38 33.62 31.49
CA TYR A 25 -0.67 32.32 32.11
C TYR A 25 -2.14 32.27 32.62
N MET A 26 -3.09 32.66 31.77
CA MET A 26 -4.52 32.69 32.09
C MET A 26 -5.33 32.11 30.93
N MET A 27 -5.11 30.83 30.61
CA MET A 27 -6.13 29.95 30.02
C MET A 27 -5.86 28.47 30.37
N ASP A 28 -5.33 28.20 31.57
CA ASP A 28 -5.31 26.86 32.19
C ASP A 28 -6.70 26.51 32.75
N GLY A 29 -7.69 26.44 31.85
CA GLY A 29 -9.10 26.37 32.25
C GLY A 29 -9.79 25.02 32.07
N TYR A 30 -9.57 24.30 30.96
CA TYR A 30 -10.45 23.17 30.59
C TYR A 30 -9.81 22.14 29.64
N GLY A 31 -8.61 21.63 29.95
CA GLY A 31 -8.00 20.66 29.01
C GLY A 31 -6.89 19.75 29.52
N TYR A 32 -6.46 19.86 30.77
CA TYR A 32 -5.20 19.25 31.22
C TYR A 32 -5.28 17.80 31.72
N GLY A 33 -6.47 17.18 31.79
CA GLY A 33 -6.62 15.80 32.27
C GLY A 33 -6.90 14.76 31.18
N MET A 34 -7.67 15.13 30.15
CA MET A 34 -8.16 14.18 29.15
C MET A 34 -7.41 14.30 27.81
N SER A 35 -6.97 15.48 27.41
CA SER A 35 -6.23 15.65 26.15
C SER A 35 -4.85 14.97 26.16
N MET A 36 -4.20 14.89 27.33
CA MET A 36 -2.83 14.40 27.47
C MET A 36 -2.70 12.88 27.28
N MET A 37 -3.76 12.12 27.60
CA MET A 37 -3.81 10.66 27.39
C MET A 37 -4.43 10.27 26.05
N PHE A 38 -5.36 11.07 25.53
CA PHE A 38 -6.00 10.83 24.23
C PHE A 38 -5.14 11.29 23.04
N GLY A 39 -4.19 12.20 23.25
CA GLY A 39 -3.21 12.61 22.24
C GLY A 39 -2.47 11.44 21.58
N PRO A 40 -1.76 10.58 22.33
CA PRO A 40 -1.05 9.44 21.74
C PRO A 40 -1.98 8.41 21.13
N ILE A 41 -3.19 8.20 21.69
CA ILE A 41 -4.16 7.23 21.17
C ILE A 41 -4.68 7.65 19.80
N LEU A 42 -5.07 8.92 19.62
CA LEU A 42 -5.49 9.42 18.31
C LEU A 42 -4.36 9.34 17.29
N TRP A 43 -3.12 9.60 17.72
CA TRP A 43 -1.95 9.47 16.86
C TRP A 43 -1.69 8.03 16.41
N LEU A 44 -1.87 7.05 17.30
CA LEU A 44 -1.79 5.62 16.98
C LEU A 44 -2.89 5.19 15.99
N ILE A 45 -4.11 5.72 16.12
CA ILE A 45 -5.19 5.46 15.15
C ILE A 45 -4.82 5.99 13.78
N VAL A 46 -4.33 7.24 13.70
CA VAL A 46 -3.89 7.84 12.43
C VAL A 46 -2.74 7.03 11.82
N LEU A 47 -1.74 6.65 12.61
CA LEU A 47 -0.63 5.80 12.16
C LEU A 47 -1.13 4.44 11.65
N GLY A 48 -2.04 3.82 12.40
CA GLY A 48 -2.68 2.55 12.04
C GLY A 48 -3.44 2.65 10.72
N LEU A 49 -4.19 3.74 10.50
CA LEU A 49 -4.89 4.00 9.23
C LEU A 49 -3.92 4.17 8.06
N VAL A 50 -2.81 4.88 8.26
CA VAL A 50 -1.77 5.03 7.23
C VAL A 50 -1.19 3.65 6.87
N VAL A 51 -0.79 2.85 7.86
CA VAL A 51 -0.25 1.50 7.64
C VAL A 51 -1.28 0.60 6.96
N ALA A 52 -2.53 0.59 7.43
CA ALA A 52 -3.61 -0.18 6.82
C ALA A 52 -3.88 0.25 5.37
N GLY A 53 -3.87 1.55 5.09
CA GLY A 53 -4.00 2.11 3.75
C GLY A 53 -2.88 1.67 2.82
N VAL A 54 -1.62 1.71 3.30
CA VAL A 54 -0.46 1.23 2.54
C VAL A 54 -0.57 -0.28 2.30
N ILE A 55 -0.86 -1.09 3.33
CA ILE A 55 -1.01 -2.54 3.16
C ILE A 55 -2.15 -2.87 2.20
N TRP A 56 -3.29 -2.18 2.30
CA TRP A 56 -4.41 -2.37 1.38
C TRP A 56 -4.05 -1.99 -0.05
N PHE A 57 -3.37 -0.86 -0.24
CA PHE A 57 -2.91 -0.38 -1.54
C PHE A 57 -1.91 -1.37 -2.15
N VAL A 58 -0.88 -1.75 -1.39
CA VAL A 58 0.13 -2.73 -1.76
C VAL A 58 -0.51 -4.07 -2.09
N ARG A 59 -1.42 -4.60 -1.25
CA ARG A 59 -2.16 -5.84 -1.54
C ARG A 59 -3.00 -5.75 -2.81
N ARG A 60 -3.55 -4.57 -3.14
CA ARG A 60 -4.28 -4.35 -4.41
C ARG A 60 -3.36 -4.39 -5.62
N THR A 61 -2.15 -3.84 -5.50
CA THR A 61 -1.13 -3.87 -6.56
C THR A 61 -0.37 -5.20 -6.65
N ASP A 62 -0.17 -5.88 -5.52
CA ASP A 62 0.49 -7.20 -5.41
C ASP A 62 -0.47 -8.35 -5.68
N THR A 63 -1.79 -8.11 -5.69
CA THR A 63 -2.67 -8.85 -6.58
C THR A 63 -2.43 -8.47 -8.05
N GLY A 64 -1.16 -8.36 -8.47
CA GLY A 64 -0.77 -8.71 -9.83
C GLY A 64 -1.34 -10.09 -10.15
N PRO A 65 -1.76 -10.33 -11.40
CA PRO A 65 -2.76 -11.32 -11.77
C PRO A 65 -2.51 -12.59 -10.97
N LYS A 66 -3.33 -12.77 -9.92
CA LYS A 66 -3.41 -13.99 -9.14
C LYS A 66 -3.62 -15.03 -10.21
N GLN A 67 -2.57 -15.79 -10.54
CA GLN A 67 -2.45 -16.57 -11.77
C GLN A 67 -3.69 -17.45 -11.82
N ARG A 68 -4.73 -16.93 -12.49
CA ARG A 68 -6.04 -17.55 -12.49
C ARG A 68 -5.80 -18.81 -13.30
N ALA A 69 -6.46 -19.92 -12.97
CA ALA A 69 -6.35 -21.14 -13.78
C ALA A 69 -6.54 -20.86 -15.30
N GLY A 70 -7.24 -19.78 -15.65
CA GLY A 70 -7.33 -19.22 -17.00
C GLY A 70 -6.01 -18.76 -17.65
N ASP A 71 -5.06 -18.15 -16.93
CA ASP A 71 -3.75 -17.75 -17.48
C ASP A 71 -2.87 -18.98 -17.78
N ALA A 72 -2.94 -20.02 -16.92
CA ALA A 72 -2.23 -21.28 -17.17
C ALA A 72 -2.78 -22.03 -18.38
N MET A 73 -4.11 -22.00 -18.57
CA MET A 73 -4.78 -22.53 -19.78
C MET A 73 -4.37 -21.75 -21.04
N ALA A 74 -4.33 -20.41 -20.98
CA ALA A 74 -3.95 -19.56 -22.11
C ALA A 74 -2.49 -19.76 -22.54
N GLU A 75 -1.58 -19.97 -21.58
CA GLU A 75 -0.18 -20.33 -21.85
C GLU A 75 -0.05 -21.71 -22.52
N LEU A 76 -0.87 -22.70 -22.11
CA LEU A 76 -0.91 -24.02 -22.75
C LEU A 76 -1.42 -23.96 -24.19
N ASP A 77 -2.49 -23.19 -24.44
CA ASP A 77 -3.07 -23.03 -25.77
C ASP A 77 -2.05 -22.40 -26.74
N MET A 78 -1.28 -21.42 -26.28
CA MET A 78 -0.20 -20.82 -27.07
C MET A 78 0.90 -21.82 -27.43
N ARG A 79 1.26 -22.75 -26.54
CA ARG A 79 2.31 -23.76 -26.79
C ARG A 79 1.83 -24.84 -27.74
N LEU A 80 0.57 -25.24 -27.65
CA LEU A 80 -0.07 -26.13 -28.62
C LEU A 80 -0.11 -25.48 -30.01
N ALA A 81 -0.50 -24.20 -30.10
CA ALA A 81 -0.53 -23.47 -31.36
C ALA A 81 0.85 -23.30 -32.00
N ARG A 82 1.92 -23.21 -31.19
CA ARG A 82 3.31 -23.21 -31.66
C ARG A 82 3.84 -24.60 -32.02
N GLY A 83 3.11 -25.67 -31.69
CA GLY A 83 3.56 -27.05 -31.87
C GLY A 83 4.66 -27.49 -30.91
N GLU A 84 4.88 -26.76 -29.81
CA GLU A 84 5.84 -27.13 -28.76
C GLU A 84 5.33 -28.26 -27.85
N ILE A 85 4.01 -28.52 -27.89
CA ILE A 85 3.31 -29.55 -27.12
C ILE A 85 2.40 -30.34 -28.05
N ASP A 86 2.30 -31.65 -27.80
CA ASP A 86 1.40 -32.54 -28.51
C ASP A 86 -0.04 -32.48 -27.96
N ALA A 87 -1.03 -32.84 -28.79
CA ALA A 87 -2.44 -32.80 -28.45
C ALA A 87 -2.79 -33.71 -27.25
N GLU A 88 -2.07 -34.82 -27.12
CA GLU A 88 -2.23 -35.79 -26.04
C GLU A 88 -1.74 -35.23 -24.69
N ASP A 89 -0.55 -34.62 -24.69
CA ASP A 89 0.03 -33.94 -23.53
C ASP A 89 -0.82 -32.73 -23.11
N TYR A 90 -1.36 -32.00 -24.07
CA TYR A 90 -2.29 -30.90 -23.82
C TYR A 90 -3.56 -31.38 -23.10
N ALA A 91 -4.18 -32.46 -23.57
CA ALA A 91 -5.41 -32.98 -22.96
C ALA A 91 -5.19 -33.48 -21.53
N ALA A 92 -4.06 -34.12 -21.24
CA ALA A 92 -3.69 -34.57 -19.89
C ALA A 92 -3.54 -33.38 -18.93
N ARG A 93 -2.79 -32.35 -19.34
CA ARG A 93 -2.54 -31.14 -18.52
C ARG A 93 -3.79 -30.29 -18.36
N LYS A 94 -4.63 -30.19 -19.39
CA LYS A 94 -5.93 -29.50 -19.34
C LYS A 94 -6.87 -30.11 -18.31
N LYS A 95 -6.92 -31.44 -18.21
CA LYS A 95 -7.72 -32.14 -17.18
C LYS A 95 -7.23 -31.85 -15.75
N LEU A 96 -5.91 -31.78 -15.56
CA LEU A 96 -5.31 -31.47 -14.26
C LEU A 96 -5.53 -30.01 -13.83
N LEU A 97 -5.61 -29.08 -14.78
CA LEU A 97 -5.84 -27.66 -14.51
C LEU A 97 -7.33 -27.28 -14.42
N ALA A 98 -8.23 -28.13 -14.91
CA ALA A 98 -9.69 -27.93 -14.87
C ALA A 98 -10.39 -28.61 -13.68
N GLY A 99 -9.67 -29.45 -12.92
CA GLY A 99 -10.16 -30.12 -11.71
C GLY A 99 -9.83 -29.34 -10.45
#